data_AF-A0A1S3J6Z8-F1
#
_entry.id   AF-A0A1S3J6Z8-F1
#
_cell.length_a   1.000
_cell.length_b   1.000
_cell.length_c   1.000
_cell.angle_alpha   90.00
_cell.angle_beta   90.00
_cell.angle_gamma   90.00
#
_symmetry.space_group_name_H-M   'P 1'
#
loop_
_entity.id
_entity.type
_entity.pdbx_description
1 polymer ?
#
loop_
_entity_poly.entity_id
_entity_poly.type
_entity_poly.pdbx_seq_one_letter_code
_entity_poly.pdbx_strand_id
1 'polypeptide(L)'
;MIAILPVLISFVLSQLLGVLWYSQWLFGRVWARHAFPGKSYEDIGKNASSRTYIIAAIAHAVIAIVMCYILGHMQAPLLSKFLCLALLTAALPVPHHIFLGHSLERWAVDAGYDVAVITMATCVFTFFGI
;
A
#
# COMPACT_ATOMS: atom_id res chain seq x y z
N MET A 1 18.24 3.06 13.87
CA MET A 1 18.95 3.88 12.84
C MET A 1 18.16 3.79 11.54
N ILE A 2 17.93 4.89 10.83
CA ILE A 2 17.24 4.85 9.53
C ILE A 2 18.27 4.57 8.43
N ALA A 3 18.08 3.50 7.68
CA ALA A 3 18.95 3.15 6.55
C ALA A 3 18.35 3.70 5.25
N ILE A 4 19.02 4.68 4.66
CA ILE A 4 18.49 5.43 3.50
C ILE A 4 18.29 4.53 2.28
N LEU A 5 19.25 3.63 2.00
CA LEU A 5 19.18 2.75 0.83
C LEU A 5 17.94 1.83 0.81
N PRO A 6 17.67 1.00 1.83
CA PRO A 6 16.47 0.16 1.84
C PRO A 6 15.17 0.98 1.89
N VAL A 7 15.18 2.17 2.50
CA VAL A 7 14.02 3.09 2.45
C VAL A 7 13.73 3.52 1.01
N LEU A 8 14.75 3.94 0.26
CA LEU A 8 14.59 4.34 -1.15
C LEU A 8 14.11 3.17 -2.03
N ILE A 9 14.68 1.98 -1.83
CA ILE A 9 14.26 0.77 -2.56
C ILE A 9 12.81 0.44 -2.25
N SER A 10 12.43 0.40 -0.96
CA SER A 10 11.05 0.15 -0.54
C SER A 10 10.08 1.21 -1.09
N PHE A 11 10.48 2.48 -1.10
CA PHE A 11 9.68 3.55 -1.67
C PHE A 11 9.44 3.33 -3.17
N VAL A 12 10.49 3.11 -3.97
CA VAL A 12 10.37 2.92 -5.43
C VAL A 12 9.53 1.68 -5.75
N LEU A 13 9.80 0.56 -5.08
CA LEU A 13 9.06 -0.68 -5.30
C LEU A 13 7.58 -0.54 -4.95
N SER A 14 7.23 0.24 -3.92
CA SER A 14 5.82 0.49 -3.58
C SER A 14 5.07 1.23 -4.70
N GLN A 15 5.74 2.15 -5.41
CA GLN A 15 5.14 2.84 -6.55
C GLN A 15 4.93 1.89 -7.74
N LEU A 16 5.93 1.06 -8.04
CA LEU A 16 5.84 0.05 -9.10
C LEU A 16 4.74 -0.97 -8.81
N LEU A 17 4.63 -1.38 -7.55
CA LEU A 17 3.55 -2.25 -7.09
C LEU A 17 2.20 -1.58 -7.28
N GLY A 18 2.06 -0.28 -7.00
CA GLY A 18 0.83 0.47 -7.25
C GLY A 18 0.43 0.48 -8.72
N VAL A 19 1.39 0.74 -9.62
CA VAL A 19 1.16 0.70 -11.07
C VAL A 19 0.67 -0.68 -11.51
N LEU A 20 1.28 -1.76 -11.02
CA LEU A 20 0.89 -3.13 -11.35
C LEU A 20 -0.47 -3.51 -10.74
N TRP A 21 -0.69 -3.17 -9.47
CA TRP A 21 -1.86 -3.57 -8.70
C TRP A 21 -3.16 -2.98 -9.25
N TYR A 22 -3.13 -1.69 -9.55
CA TYR A 22 -4.26 -0.94 -10.10
C TYR A 22 -4.31 -0.97 -11.64
N SER A 23 -3.44 -1.74 -12.29
CA SER A 23 -3.50 -1.95 -13.74
C SER A 23 -4.75 -2.75 -14.14
N GLN A 24 -5.14 -2.63 -15.41
CA GLN A 24 -6.25 -3.41 -15.99
C GLN A 24 -5.99 -4.92 -16.04
N TRP A 25 -4.74 -5.35 -15.83
CA TRP A 25 -4.31 -6.75 -15.87
C TRP A 25 -4.50 -7.45 -14.52
N LEU A 26 -4.55 -6.69 -13.42
CA LEU A 26 -4.70 -7.22 -12.07
C LEU A 26 -6.04 -6.77 -11.45
N PHE A 27 -6.02 -5.99 -10.38
CA PHE A 27 -7.22 -5.61 -9.63
C PHE A 27 -7.83 -4.28 -10.06
N GLY A 28 -7.20 -3.58 -11.02
CA GLY A 28 -7.68 -2.28 -11.47
C GLY A 28 -9.14 -2.29 -11.92
N ARG A 29 -9.61 -3.38 -12.56
CA ARG A 29 -11.00 -3.46 -13.11
C ARG A 29 -12.05 -3.54 -12.02
N VAL A 30 -11.73 -4.31 -10.98
CA VAL A 30 -12.56 -4.41 -9.78
C VAL A 30 -12.55 -3.09 -9.04
N TRP A 31 -11.37 -2.52 -8.79
CA TRP A 31 -11.22 -1.22 -8.14
C TRP A 31 -12.01 -0.11 -8.85
N ALA A 32 -11.83 0.06 -10.17
CA ALA A 32 -12.49 1.10 -10.93
C ALA A 32 -14.03 0.99 -10.89
N ARG A 33 -14.56 -0.23 -10.95
CA ARG A 33 -16.01 -0.49 -10.87
C ARG A 33 -16.64 0.01 -9.57
N HIS A 34 -15.94 -0.16 -8.44
CA HIS A 34 -16.45 0.21 -7.13
C HIS A 34 -16.05 1.61 -6.66
N ALA A 35 -14.87 2.09 -7.05
CA ALA A 35 -14.37 3.41 -6.69
C ALA A 35 -14.97 4.52 -7.58
N PHE A 36 -15.27 4.22 -8.85
CA PHE A 36 -15.76 5.17 -9.83
C PHE A 36 -16.90 4.57 -10.68
N PRO A 37 -18.04 4.24 -10.06
CA PRO A 37 -19.15 3.62 -10.76
C PRO A 37 -19.62 4.48 -11.93
N GLY A 38 -19.78 3.86 -13.10
CA GLY A 38 -20.22 4.52 -14.33
C GLY A 38 -19.16 5.35 -15.05
N LYS A 39 -17.91 5.42 -14.57
CA LYS A 39 -16.82 6.11 -15.26
C LYS A 39 -15.96 5.14 -16.09
N SER A 40 -15.53 5.57 -17.27
CA SER A 40 -14.52 4.85 -18.03
C SER A 40 -13.13 5.05 -17.40
N TYR A 41 -12.19 4.16 -17.72
CA TYR A 41 -10.79 4.33 -17.32
C TYR A 41 -10.15 5.60 -17.84
N GLU A 42 -10.56 6.02 -19.04
CA GLU A 42 -10.08 7.25 -19.64
C GLU A 42 -10.54 8.47 -18.82
N ASP A 43 -11.79 8.46 -18.34
CA ASP A 43 -12.33 9.51 -17.47
C ASP A 43 -11.65 9.52 -16.10
N ILE A 44 -11.31 8.34 -15.55
CA ILE A 44 -10.55 8.24 -14.30
C ILE A 44 -9.17 8.85 -14.48
N GLY A 45 -8.47 8.51 -15.58
CA GLY A 45 -7.14 9.04 -15.88
C GLY A 45 -7.13 10.55 -16.12
N LYS A 46 -8.13 11.10 -16.81
CA LYS A 46 -8.27 12.55 -17.04
C LYS A 46 -8.46 13.35 -15.75
N ASN A 47 -9.09 12.75 -14.75
CA ASN A 47 -9.31 13.36 -13.44
C ASN A 47 -8.15 13.12 -12.45
N ALA A 48 -7.13 12.35 -12.84
CA ALA A 48 -5.98 12.10 -12.00
C ALA A 48 -5.07 13.34 -11.97
N SER A 49 -5.18 14.14 -10.90
CA SER A 49 -4.34 15.31 -10.70
C SER A 49 -2.92 14.90 -10.30
N SER A 50 -1.90 15.60 -10.83
CA SER A 50 -0.51 15.49 -10.36
C SER A 50 -0.39 15.67 -8.85
N ARG A 51 -1.27 16.46 -8.24
CA ARG A 51 -1.34 16.65 -6.79
C ARG A 51 -1.63 15.33 -6.05
N THR A 52 -2.54 14.51 -6.56
CA THR A 52 -2.88 13.21 -5.96
C THR A 52 -1.69 12.27 -5.97
N TYR A 53 -0.97 12.19 -7.10
CA TYR A 53 0.23 11.37 -7.20
C TYR A 53 1.36 11.83 -6.27
N ILE A 54 1.58 13.15 -6.14
CA ILE A 54 2.58 13.71 -5.24
C ILE A 54 2.23 13.37 -3.77
N ILE A 55 0.97 13.54 -3.37
CA ILE A 55 0.53 13.21 -2.01
C ILE A 55 0.70 11.71 -1.74
N ALA A 56 0.32 10.86 -2.69
CA ALA A 56 0.50 9.41 -2.57
C ALA A 56 2.00 9.04 -2.44
N ALA A 57 2.86 9.61 -3.27
CA ALA A 57 4.31 9.38 -3.19
C ALA A 57 4.88 9.81 -1.83
N ILE A 58 4.49 10.97 -1.31
CA ILE A 58 4.92 11.42 0.03
C ILE A 58 4.43 10.45 1.11
N ALA A 59 3.18 10.02 1.06
CA ALA A 59 2.64 9.04 2.01
C ALA A 59 3.44 7.72 1.98
N HIS A 60 3.77 7.23 0.80
CA HIS A 60 4.59 6.03 0.62
C HIS A 60 6.03 6.19 1.13
N ALA A 61 6.63 7.37 0.96
CA ALA A 61 7.94 7.67 1.53
C ALA A 61 7.90 7.68 3.06
N VAL A 62 6.87 8.28 3.66
CA VAL A 62 6.65 8.28 5.11
C VAL A 62 6.47 6.84 5.62
N ILE A 63 5.65 6.03 4.96
CA ILE A 63 5.45 4.61 5.31
C ILE A 63 6.79 3.86 5.28
N ALA A 64 7.61 4.03 4.25
CA ALA A 64 8.91 3.37 4.16
C ALA A 64 9.86 3.76 5.30
N ILE A 65 9.91 5.05 5.67
CA ILE A 65 10.72 5.53 6.80
C ILE A 65 10.22 4.93 8.13
N VAL A 66 8.92 4.97 8.36
CA VAL A 66 8.30 4.42 9.58
C VAL A 66 8.53 2.91 9.68
N MET A 67 8.40 2.19 8.57
CA MET A 67 8.66 0.74 8.51
C MET A 67 10.11 0.41 8.83
N CYS A 68 11.07 1.18 8.30
CA CYS A 68 12.49 1.03 8.67
C CYS A 68 12.71 1.19 10.17
N TYR A 69 12.03 2.16 10.79
CA TYR A 69 12.11 2.38 12.24
C TYR A 69 11.49 1.23 13.03
N ILE A 70 10.26 0.84 12.71
CA ILE A 70 9.52 -0.20 13.44
C ILE A 70 10.24 -1.53 13.34
N LEU A 71 10.57 -1.98 12.13
CA LEU A 71 11.17 -3.30 11.91
C LEU A 71 12.53 -3.45 12.59
N GLY A 72 13.34 -2.38 12.58
CA GLY A 72 14.65 -2.35 13.22
C GLY A 72 14.61 -2.39 14.76
N HIS A 73 13.44 -2.14 15.37
CA HIS A 73 13.24 -2.29 16.82
C HIS A 73 12.32 -3.46 17.18
N MET A 74 11.70 -4.10 16.19
CA MET A 74 10.79 -5.21 16.42
C MET A 74 11.59 -6.50 16.61
N GLN A 75 11.69 -6.98 17.85
CA GLN A 75 12.34 -8.25 18.18
C GLN A 75 11.34 -9.40 18.09
N ALA A 76 11.03 -9.82 16.86
CA ALA A 76 10.12 -10.93 16.59
C ALA A 76 10.56 -11.72 15.35
N PRO A 77 10.18 -13.00 15.22
CA PRO A 77 10.39 -13.76 13.99
C PRO A 77 9.76 -13.07 12.78
N LEU A 78 10.36 -13.24 11.59
CA LEU A 78 9.91 -12.62 10.35
C LEU A 78 8.41 -12.82 10.09
N LEU A 79 7.92 -14.06 10.25
CA LEU A 79 6.50 -14.38 10.08
C LEU A 79 5.61 -13.58 11.03
N SER A 80 6.01 -13.41 12.30
CA SER A 80 5.26 -12.64 13.29
C SER A 80 5.27 -11.14 12.97
N LYS A 81 6.42 -10.58 12.53
CA LYS A 81 6.50 -9.19 12.06
C LYS A 81 5.51 -8.96 10.92
N PHE A 82 5.56 -9.83 9.91
CA PHE A 82 4.67 -9.77 8.75
C PHE A 82 3.20 -9.87 9.15
N LEU A 83 2.80 -10.92 9.88
CA LEU A 83 1.39 -11.13 10.24
C LEU A 83 0.85 -9.97 11.07
N CYS A 84 1.63 -9.48 12.04
CA CYS A 84 1.20 -8.36 12.88
C CYS A 84 0.93 -7.10 12.05
N LEU A 85 1.88 -6.72 11.18
CA LEU A 85 1.75 -5.50 10.38
C LEU A 85 0.69 -5.66 9.28
N ALA A 86 0.62 -6.80 8.61
CA ALA A 86 -0.40 -7.08 7.61
C ALA A 86 -1.82 -7.05 8.20
N LEU A 87 -2.04 -7.69 9.35
CA LEU A 87 -3.33 -7.68 10.03
C LEU A 87 -3.72 -6.27 10.49
N LEU A 88 -2.76 -5.52 11.05
CA LEU A 88 -3.00 -4.14 11.46
C LEU A 88 -3.42 -3.27 10.26
N THR A 89 -2.66 -3.35 9.18
CA THR A 89 -2.90 -2.57 7.96
C THR A 89 -4.23 -2.95 7.30
N ALA A 90 -4.62 -4.23 7.30
CA ALA A 90 -5.89 -4.66 6.74
C ALA A 90 -7.10 -4.28 7.62
N ALA A 91 -6.94 -4.31 8.96
CA ALA A 91 -8.03 -4.08 9.90
C ALA A 91 -8.35 -2.60 10.12
N LEU A 92 -7.34 -1.72 10.15
CA LEU A 92 -7.52 -0.28 10.42
C LEU A 92 -8.53 0.42 9.48
N PRO A 93 -8.54 0.16 8.16
CA PRO A 93 -9.48 0.81 7.24
C PRO A 93 -10.91 0.26 7.30
N VAL A 94 -11.13 -0.92 7.90
CA VAL A 94 -12.42 -1.63 7.86
C VAL A 94 -13.57 -0.76 8.38
N PRO A 95 -13.48 -0.12 9.57
CA PRO A 95 -14.57 0.68 10.08
C PRO A 95 -14.90 1.84 9.13
N HIS A 96 -13.88 2.53 8.62
CA HIS A 96 -14.05 3.65 7.70
C HIS A 96 -14.73 3.22 6.40
N HIS A 97 -14.36 2.08 5.83
CA HIS A 97 -15.00 1.56 4.62
C HIS A 97 -16.48 1.20 4.86
N ILE A 98 -16.77 0.51 5.97
CA ILE A 98 -18.14 0.08 6.29
C ILE A 98 -19.03 1.29 6.58
N PHE A 99 -18.58 2.22 7.42
CA PHE A 99 -19.39 3.39 7.78
C PHE A 99 -19.59 4.38 6.61
N LEU A 100 -18.68 4.41 5.64
CA LEU A 100 -18.85 5.18 4.40
C LEU A 100 -19.71 4.46 3.35
N GLY A 101 -20.20 3.24 3.63
CA GLY A 101 -21.02 2.45 2.71
C GLY A 101 -20.25 1.93 1.49
N HIS A 102 -18.92 1.87 1.55
CA HIS A 102 -18.11 1.30 0.47
C HIS A 102 -18.28 -0.23 0.41
N SER A 103 -18.13 -0.81 -0.79
CA SER A 103 -18.20 -2.27 -0.94
C SER A 103 -17.01 -2.98 -0.28
N LEU A 104 -17.25 -4.20 0.21
CA LEU A 104 -16.19 -5.06 0.74
C LEU A 104 -15.16 -5.43 -0.33
N GLU A 105 -15.56 -5.50 -1.59
CA GLU A 105 -14.65 -5.75 -2.73
C GLU A 105 -13.65 -4.59 -2.89
N ARG A 106 -14.11 -3.35 -2.73
CA ARG A 106 -13.22 -2.18 -2.75
C ARG A 106 -12.25 -2.23 -1.58
N TRP A 107 -12.75 -2.52 -0.37
CA TRP A 107 -11.88 -2.69 0.80
C TRP A 107 -10.83 -3.79 0.56
N ALA A 108 -11.20 -4.93 0.00
CA ALA A 108 -10.27 -6.04 -0.24
C ALA A 108 -9.16 -5.65 -1.24
N VAL A 109 -9.47 -4.85 -2.26
CA VAL A 109 -8.45 -4.37 -3.21
C VAL A 109 -7.52 -3.33 -2.56
N ASP A 110 -8.09 -2.37 -1.83
CA ASP A 110 -7.33 -1.29 -1.19
C ASP A 110 -6.46 -1.85 -0.04
N ALA A 111 -7.05 -2.61 0.88
CA ALA A 111 -6.33 -3.27 1.98
C ALA A 111 -5.33 -4.32 1.48
N GLY A 112 -5.66 -5.05 0.41
CA GLY A 112 -4.75 -6.01 -0.21
C GLY A 112 -3.49 -5.35 -0.78
N TYR A 113 -3.64 -4.16 -1.39
CA TYR A 113 -2.51 -3.35 -1.84
C TYR A 113 -1.62 -2.95 -0.67
N ASP A 114 -2.20 -2.39 0.38
CA ASP A 114 -1.43 -1.93 1.54
C ASP A 114 -0.70 -3.10 2.23
N VAL A 115 -1.35 -4.25 2.37
CA VAL A 115 -0.72 -5.49 2.86
C VAL A 115 0.43 -5.90 1.95
N ALA A 116 0.27 -5.86 0.63
CA ALA A 116 1.34 -6.20 -0.30
C ALA A 116 2.54 -5.23 -0.19
N VAL A 117 2.29 -3.93 -0.03
CA VAL A 117 3.33 -2.91 0.21
C VAL A 117 4.08 -3.20 1.51
N ILE A 118 3.38 -3.48 2.60
CA ILE A 118 3.98 -3.80 3.91
C ILE A 118 4.77 -5.10 3.87
N THR A 119 4.27 -6.11 3.15
CA THR A 119 4.97 -7.39 2.94
C THR A 119 6.28 -7.16 2.21
N MET A 120 6.22 -6.46 1.07
CA MET A 120 7.38 -6.12 0.27
C MET A 120 8.39 -5.30 1.09
N ALA A 121 7.92 -4.33 1.88
CA ALA A 121 8.78 -3.49 2.71
C ALA A 121 9.50 -4.34 3.76
N THR A 122 8.76 -5.23 4.43
CA THR A 122 9.32 -6.18 5.40
C THR A 122 10.40 -7.05 4.78
N CYS A 123 10.17 -7.60 3.58
CA CYS A 123 11.17 -8.38 2.87
C CYS A 123 12.42 -7.55 2.53
N VAL A 124 12.27 -6.32 2.04
CA VAL A 124 13.38 -5.42 1.75
C VAL A 124 14.19 -5.14 3.01
N PHE A 125 13.55 -4.68 4.08
CA PHE A 125 14.25 -4.32 5.31
C PHE A 125 14.96 -5.52 5.95
N THR A 126 14.31 -6.68 6.01
CA THR A 126 14.94 -7.91 6.52
C THR A 126 16.13 -8.36 5.67
N PHE A 127 16.05 -8.22 4.33
CA PHE A 127 17.19 -8.52 3.45
C PHE A 127 18.41 -7.63 3.75
N PHE A 128 18.19 -6.37 4.15
CA PHE A 128 19.24 -5.43 4.56
C PHE A 128 19.62 -5.53 6.05
N GLY A 129 19.12 -6.54 6.77
CA GLY A 129 19.46 -6.78 8.18
C GLY A 129 18.75 -5.84 9.17
N ILE A 130 17.58 -5.32 8.80
CA ILE A 130 16.71 -4.45 9.61
C ILE A 130 15.47 -5.23 10.08
#